data_AF-A0A9X7T0H8-F1
#
_entry.id   AF-A0A9X7T0H8-F1
#
_cell.length_a   1.000
_cell.length_b   1.000
_cell.length_c   1.000
_cell.angle_alpha   90.00
_cell.angle_beta   90.00
_cell.angle_gamma   90.00
#
_symmetry.space_group_name_H-M   'P 1'
#
loop_
_entity.id
_entity.type
_entity.pdbx_description
1 polymer ?
#
loop_
_entity_poly.entity_id
_entity_poly.type
_entity_poly.pdbx_seq_one_letter_code
_entity_poly.pdbx_strand_id
1 'polypeptide(L)' 'MNEKNETMPTDKSVSERNPINEMLEDAQRIEGSGPPKKINMKTMPRWLRIFGYSFLILFFVFVLLILISSLVR' A
#
# COMPACT_ATOMS: atom_id res chain seq x y z
N MET A 1 -35.21 5.90 -24.71
CA MET A 1 -33.77 6.09 -24.92
C MET A 1 -33.07 5.61 -23.66
N ASN A 2 -32.26 4.57 -23.76
CA ASN A 2 -31.71 3.80 -22.63
C ASN A 2 -30.22 4.12 -22.54
N GLU A 3 -29.83 5.02 -21.64
CA GLU A 3 -28.43 5.37 -21.41
C GLU A 3 -27.85 4.35 -20.43
N LYS A 4 -26.97 3.48 -20.94
CA LYS A 4 -26.25 2.47 -20.15
C LYS A 4 -24.89 3.04 -19.79
N ASN A 5 -24.83 3.67 -18.63
CA ASN A 5 -23.61 4.20 -18.04
C ASN A 5 -22.69 3.05 -17.61
N GLU A 6 -21.69 2.84 -18.46
CA GLU A 6 -20.39 2.21 -18.29
C GLU A 6 -20.06 1.77 -16.84
N THR A 7 -20.33 0.50 -16.53
CA THR A 7 -19.72 -0.17 -15.39
C THR A 7 -18.22 -0.34 -15.66
N MET A 8 -17.38 0.34 -14.87
CA MET A 8 -15.94 0.10 -14.81
C MET A 8 -15.68 -1.41 -14.63
N PRO A 9 -14.66 -1.99 -15.28
CA PRO A 9 -14.35 -3.40 -15.11
C PRO A 9 -13.84 -3.59 -13.68
N THR A 10 -14.66 -4.22 -12.84
CA THR A 10 -14.26 -4.67 -11.51
C THR A 10 -13.10 -5.66 -11.69
N ASP A 11 -11.88 -5.22 -11.41
CA ASP A 11 -10.71 -6.07 -11.36
C ASP A 11 -10.99 -7.21 -10.36
N LYS A 12 -11.10 -8.44 -10.90
CA LYS A 12 -11.43 -9.65 -10.15
C LYS A 12 -10.23 -10.16 -9.35
N SER A 13 -9.64 -9.30 -8.52
CA SER A 13 -8.65 -9.70 -7.52
C SER A 13 -9.20 -9.56 -6.09
N VAL A 14 -10.52 -9.68 -5.92
CA VAL A 14 -11.13 -9.86 -4.60
C VAL A 14 -10.79 -11.27 -4.14
N SER A 15 -9.73 -11.36 -3.34
CA SER A 15 -9.44 -12.51 -2.49
C SER A 15 -10.74 -12.87 -1.77
N GLU A 16 -11.34 -14.00 -2.12
CA GLU A 16 -12.39 -14.66 -1.33
C GLU A 16 -11.89 -14.78 0.12
N ARG A 17 -12.30 -13.85 0.98
CA ARG A 17 -12.20 -13.99 2.42
C ARG A 17 -13.48 -13.44 3.01
N ASN A 18 -14.20 -14.35 3.65
CA ASN A 18 -15.41 -14.08 4.41
C ASN A 18 -15.22 -12.79 5.24
N PRO A 19 -16.20 -11.86 5.23
CA PRO A 19 -16.15 -10.72 6.13
C PRO A 19 -15.94 -11.21 7.56
N ILE A 20 -15.14 -10.48 8.34
CA ILE A 20 -14.89 -10.84 9.75
C ILE A 20 -16.23 -10.80 10.52
N ASN A 21 -17.16 -9.97 10.06
CA ASN A 21 -18.54 -9.90 10.49
C ASN A 21 -19.43 -9.45 9.32
N GLU A 22 -20.48 -10.23 9.02
CA GLU A 22 -21.45 -9.97 7.95
C GLU A 22 -22.16 -8.62 8.13
N MET A 23 -22.41 -8.18 9.38
CA MET A 23 -22.99 -6.86 9.65
C MET A 23 -22.04 -5.69 9.36
N LEU A 24 -20.74 -5.97 9.20
CA LEU A 24 -19.72 -4.97 8.88
C LEU A 24 -19.24 -5.10 7.43
N GLU A 25 -19.85 -5.95 6.61
CA GLU A 25 -19.38 -6.23 5.25
C GLU A 25 -19.28 -4.96 4.40
N ASP A 26 -20.31 -4.11 4.44
CA ASP A 26 -20.31 -2.85 3.69
C ASP A 26 -19.23 -1.88 4.19
N ALA A 27 -19.05 -1.78 5.51
CA ALA A 27 -18.01 -0.94 6.10
C ALA A 27 -16.60 -1.45 5.78
N GLN A 28 -16.41 -2.76 5.89
CA GLN A 28 -15.18 -3.48 5.57
C GLN A 28 -14.81 -3.33 4.09
N ARG A 29 -15.79 -3.41 3.20
CA ARG A 29 -15.59 -3.19 1.77
C ARG A 29 -15.14 -1.76 1.45
N ILE A 30 -15.62 -0.76 2.19
CA ILE A 30 -15.25 0.64 2.00
C ILE A 30 -13.86 0.94 2.59
N GLU A 31 -13.55 0.37 3.76
CA GLU A 31 -12.29 0.59 4.47
C GLU A 31 -11.10 -0.17 3.86
N GLY A 32 -11.35 -1.06 2.90
CA GLY A 32 -10.31 -1.94 2.36
C GLY A 32 -9.95 -3.02 3.37
N SER A 33 -10.97 -3.72 3.86
CA SER A 33 -10.83 -4.76 4.87
C SER A 33 -9.91 -5.89 4.42
N GLY A 34 -8.98 -6.21 5.30
CA GLY A 34 -8.11 -7.36 5.16
C GLY A 34 -6.76 -7.09 5.83
N PRO A 35 -5.97 -8.14 6.08
CA PRO A 35 -4.59 -7.96 6.48
C PRO A 35 -3.86 -7.11 5.43
N PRO A 36 -2.90 -6.25 5.83
CA PRO A 36 -2.13 -5.43 4.90
C PRO A 36 -1.66 -6.27 3.71
N LYS A 37 -2.09 -5.88 2.50
CA LYS A 37 -1.70 -6.61 1.28
C LYS A 37 -0.19 -6.58 1.18
N LYS A 38 0.44 -7.75 1.00
CA LYS A 38 1.89 -7.81 0.76
C LYS A 38 2.21 -6.95 -0.45
N ILE A 39 2.97 -5.90 -0.21
CA ILE A 39 3.29 -4.91 -1.22
C ILE A 39 4.44 -5.46 -2.08
N ASN A 40 4.17 -5.72 -3.35
CA ASN A 40 5.21 -6.09 -4.30
C ASN A 40 5.86 -4.82 -4.88
N MET A 41 7.09 -4.52 -4.46
CA MET A 41 7.86 -3.37 -4.95
C MET A 41 8.02 -3.36 -6.48
N LYS A 42 8.02 -4.54 -7.12
CA LYS A 42 8.15 -4.67 -8.58
C LYS A 42 6.88 -4.27 -9.34
N THR A 43 5.72 -4.26 -8.70
CA THR A 43 4.44 -3.87 -9.32
C THR A 43 4.10 -2.40 -9.07
N MET A 44 4.88 -1.68 -8.27
CA MET A 44 4.63 -0.26 -8.02
C MET A 44 4.91 0.62 -9.25
N PRO A 45 4.19 1.76 -9.40
CA PRO A 45 4.52 2.81 -10.35
C PRO A 45 5.95 3.29 -10.16
N ARG A 46 6.64 3.59 -11.28
CA ARG A 46 8.08 3.93 -11.27
C ARG A 46 8.40 5.08 -10.31
N TRP A 47 7.59 6.14 -10.31
CA TRP A 47 7.76 7.31 -9.45
C TRP A 47 7.72 6.96 -7.96
N LEU A 48 6.74 6.14 -7.55
CA LEU A 48 6.57 5.74 -6.15
C LEU A 48 7.73 4.84 -5.69
N ARG A 49 8.21 3.98 -6.57
CA ARG A 49 9.38 3.13 -6.31
C ARG A 49 10.63 3.97 -6.07
N ILE A 50 10.87 4.98 -6.92
CA ILE A 50 12.03 5.88 -6.80
C ILE A 50 11.96 6.66 -5.48
N PHE A 51 10.77 7.19 -5.14
CA PHE A 51 10.55 7.87 -3.86
C PHE A 51 10.87 6.96 -2.66
N GLY A 52 10.36 5.72 -2.66
CA GLY A 52 10.61 4.76 -1.60
C GLY A 52 12.10 4.44 -1.42
N TYR A 53 12.84 4.24 -2.51
CA TYR A 53 14.29 4.03 -2.44
C TYR A 53 15.05 5.27 -1.99
N SER A 54 14.67 6.46 -2.44
CA SER A 54 15.28 7.72 -2.00
C SER A 54 15.12 7.90 -0.49
N PHE A 55 13.94 7.60 0.04
CA PHE A 55 13.68 7.70 1.48
C PHE A 55 14.53 6.69 2.28
N LEU A 56 14.62 5.45 1.83
CA LEU A 56 15.45 4.43 2.48
C LEU A 56 16.93 4.84 2.51
N ILE A 57 17.47 5.31 1.38
CA ILE A 57 18.86 5.79 1.31
C ILE A 57 19.08 6.93 2.30
N LEU A 58 18.20 7.92 2.31
CA LEU A 58 18.30 9.06 3.21
C LEU A 58 18.26 8.63 4.68
N PHE A 59 17.36 7.71 5.02
CA PHE A 59 17.25 7.13 6.36
C PHE A 59 18.56 6.46 6.79
N PHE A 60 19.16 5.62 5.94
CA PHE A 60 20.43 4.98 6.24
C PHE A 60 21.59 5.99 6.41
N VAL A 61 21.62 7.04 5.60
CA VAL A 61 22.62 8.12 5.75
C VAL A 61 22.47 8.80 7.10
N PHE A 62 21.25 9.15 7.52
CA PHE A 62 21.01 9.75 8.82
C PHE A 62 21.42 8.84 9.98
N VAL A 63 21.05 7.55 9.92
CA VAL A 63 21.44 6.58 10.94
C VAL A 63 22.97 6.47 11.02
N LEU A 64 23.66 6.44 9.88
CA LEU A 64 25.12 6.40 9.83
C LEU A 64 25.74 7.65 10.45
N LEU A 65 25.23 8.84 10.13
CA LEU A 65 25.71 10.10 10.72
C LEU A 65 25.53 10.13 12.24
N ILE A 66 24.38 9.66 12.73
CA ILE A 66 24.11 9.56 14.17
C ILE A 66 25.12 8.61 14.83
N LEU A 67 25.36 7.43 14.25
CA LEU A 67 26.34 6.47 14.76
C LEU A 67 27.76 7.06 14.81
N ILE A 68 28.18 7.75 13.74
CA ILE A 68 29.49 8.41 13.70
C ILE A 68 29.56 9.51 14.77
N SER A 69 28.51 10.34 14.91
CA SER A 69 28.47 11.38 15.93
C SER A 69 28.52 10.83 17.35
N SER A 70 27.93 9.65 17.58
CA SER A 70 27.98 8.95 18.85
C SER A 70 29.33 8.30 19.14
N LEU A 71 30.13 8.01 18.12
CA LEU A 71 31.47 7.43 18.27
C LEU A 71 32.55 8.49 18.44
N VAL A 72 32.36 9.66 17.83
CA VAL A 72 33.27 10.82 17.91
C VAL A 72 33.12 11.58 19.24
N ARG A 73 31.95 11.47 19.88
CA ARG A 73 31.67 12.05 21.20
C ARG A 73 32.15 11.12 22.32
#